data_AF-A0A6V7H904-F1
#
_entry.id   AF-A0A6V7H904-F1
#
_cell.length_a   1.000
_cell.length_b   1.000
_cell.length_c   1.000
_cell.angle_alpha   90.00
_cell.angle_beta   90.00
_cell.angle_gamma   90.00
#
_symmetry.space_group_name_H-M   'P 1'
#
loop_
_entity.id
_entity.type
_entity.pdbx_description
1 polymer ?
#
loop_
_entity_poly.entity_id
_entity_poly.type
_entity_poly.pdbx_seq_one_letter_code
_entity_poly.pdbx_strand_id
1 'polypeptide(L)'
;MDNKSDPRVNNWAMMSGPFPTIFICLFYAYFVKVLGPKLMENRKPFELKKVLLYYNLFQVAFSTWLFYEVCETFSNAVESKLRCYAHCIICSVQSLASGWGGYYSLRCQPVDYSNNPIALRMTHGCWWYYFSKFTEFFDTIFFVLRKKNNQITRLHVIHHGVMPISVWFGVKFTPGKYILLHS
;
A
#
# COMPACT_ATOMS: atom_id res chain seq x y z
N MET A 1 24.33 -16.98 5.26
CA MET A 1 23.32 -16.09 4.65
C MET A 1 23.24 -14.88 5.55
N ASP A 2 23.99 -13.82 5.23
CA ASP A 2 23.94 -12.61 6.03
C ASP A 2 22.51 -12.07 5.98
N ASN A 3 21.92 -11.93 7.16
CA ASN A 3 20.55 -11.48 7.34
C ASN A 3 20.44 -10.00 6.92
N LYS A 4 20.27 -9.75 5.61
CA LYS A 4 20.08 -8.41 5.01
C LYS A 4 18.68 -7.82 5.25
N SER A 5 17.87 -8.44 6.12
CA SER A 5 16.57 -7.89 6.47
C SER A 5 16.70 -6.76 7.48
N ASP A 6 15.83 -5.76 7.36
CA ASP A 6 15.84 -4.62 8.26
C ASP A 6 15.40 -5.05 9.68
N PRO A 7 16.25 -4.91 10.71
CA PRO A 7 15.91 -5.35 12.04
C PRO A 7 14.75 -4.55 12.66
N ARG A 8 14.48 -3.33 12.19
CA ARG A 8 13.46 -2.41 12.73
C ARG A 8 12.05 -2.96 12.55
N VAL A 9 11.80 -3.70 11.47
CA VAL A 9 10.47 -4.24 11.14
C VAL A 9 10.23 -5.65 11.66
N ASN A 10 11.23 -6.32 12.23
CA ASN A 10 11.13 -7.75 12.60
C ASN A 10 10.01 -8.06 13.61
N ASN A 11 9.70 -7.12 14.50
CA ASN A 11 8.67 -7.26 15.53
C ASN A 11 7.30 -6.74 15.08
N TRP A 12 7.17 -6.23 13.86
CA TRP A 12 5.91 -5.68 13.37
C TRP A 12 4.98 -6.79 12.86
N ALA A 13 3.67 -6.54 12.94
CA ALA A 13 2.69 -7.53 12.53
C ALA A 13 2.91 -7.91 11.06
N MET A 14 2.87 -9.23 10.81
CA MET A 14 3.08 -9.86 9.49
C MET A 14 4.49 -9.69 8.88
N MET A 15 5.46 -9.17 9.64
CA MET A 15 6.86 -8.99 9.19
C MET A 15 7.82 -10.06 9.71
N SER A 16 7.35 -11.01 10.54
CA SER A 16 8.16 -12.14 11.03
C SER A 16 8.65 -13.07 9.92
N GLY A 17 7.83 -13.26 8.88
CA GLY A 17 8.14 -14.05 7.71
C GLY A 17 7.11 -13.86 6.58
N PRO A 18 7.34 -14.39 5.38
CA PRO A 18 6.44 -14.24 4.25
C PRO A 18 5.23 -15.18 4.31
N PHE A 19 5.30 -16.23 5.12
CA PHE A 19 4.28 -17.29 5.17
C PHE A 19 2.87 -16.79 5.53
N PRO A 20 2.68 -15.90 6.52
CA PRO A 20 1.36 -15.34 6.81
C PRO A 20 0.75 -14.62 5.61
N THR A 21 1.54 -13.79 4.91
CA THR A 21 1.12 -13.09 3.68
C THR A 21 0.72 -14.08 2.60
N ILE A 22 1.55 -15.10 2.33
CA ILE A 22 1.30 -16.12 1.31
C ILE A 22 0.00 -16.88 1.62
N PHE A 23 -0.19 -17.29 2.87
CA PHE A 23 -1.39 -18.00 3.30
C PHE A 23 -2.66 -17.17 3.03
N ILE A 24 -2.64 -15.88 3.38
CA ILE A 24 -3.77 -14.97 3.14
C ILE A 24 -4.02 -14.78 1.64
N CYS A 25 -2.97 -14.56 0.84
CA CYS A 25 -3.11 -14.40 -0.63
C CYS A 25 -3.66 -15.67 -1.31
N LEU A 26 -3.23 -16.86 -0.86
CA LEU A 26 -3.73 -18.13 -1.38
C LEU A 26 -5.18 -18.37 -0.97
N PHE A 27 -5.51 -18.11 0.30
CA PHE A 27 -6.88 -18.19 0.80
C PHE A 27 -7.81 -17.24 0.04
N TYR A 28 -7.36 -16.01 -0.20
CA TYR A 28 -8.05 -15.01 -1.02
C TYR A 28 -8.34 -15.52 -2.44
N ALA A 29 -7.32 -16.05 -3.13
CA ALA A 29 -7.48 -16.57 -4.49
C ALA A 29 -8.46 -17.74 -4.53
N TYR A 30 -8.39 -18.64 -3.55
CA TYR A 30 -9.34 -19.74 -3.38
C TYR A 30 -10.76 -19.24 -3.12
N PHE A 31 -10.92 -18.24 -2.24
CA PHE A 31 -12.22 -17.65 -1.92
C PHE A 31 -12.87 -17.03 -3.16
N VAL A 32 -12.14 -16.20 -3.90
CA VAL A 32 -12.68 -15.46 -5.03
C VAL A 32 -12.98 -16.36 -6.24
N LYS A 33 -12.17 -17.39 -6.48
CA LYS A 33 -12.33 -18.26 -7.67
C LYS A 33 -13.18 -19.50 -7.44
N VAL A 34 -13.24 -20.03 -6.22
CA VAL A 34 -13.88 -21.32 -5.95
C VAL A 34 -15.01 -21.16 -4.94
N LEU A 35 -14.69 -20.78 -3.71
CA LEU A 35 -15.64 -20.84 -2.60
C LEU A 35 -16.78 -19.83 -2.77
N GLY A 36 -16.45 -18.57 -3.05
CA GLY A 36 -17.42 -17.49 -3.16
C GLY A 36 -18.43 -17.69 -4.29
N PRO A 37 -18.01 -17.99 -5.55
CA PRO A 37 -18.93 -18.33 -6.62
C PRO A 37 -19.82 -19.54 -6.30
N LYS A 38 -19.26 -20.59 -5.68
CA LYS A 38 -20.01 -21.79 -5.27
C LYS A 38 -21.06 -21.50 -4.20
N LEU A 39 -20.74 -20.66 -3.21
CA LEU A 39 -21.70 -20.23 -2.19
C LEU A 39 -22.81 -19.35 -2.76
N MET A 40 -22.51 -18.58 -3.81
CA MET A 40 -23.46 -17.66 -4.43
C MET A 40 -24.31 -18.31 -5.52
N GLU A 41 -23.99 -19.50 -6.02
CA GLU A 41 -24.70 -20.17 -7.12
C GLU A 41 -26.22 -20.15 -6.92
N ASN A 42 -26.68 -20.64 -5.76
CA ASN A 42 -28.11 -20.75 -5.40
C ASN A 42 -28.66 -19.53 -4.61
N ARG A 43 -27.91 -18.43 -4.53
CA ARG A 43 -28.31 -17.22 -3.79
C ARG A 43 -28.56 -16.04 -4.74
N LYS A 44 -29.49 -15.15 -4.39
CA LYS A 44 -29.67 -13.86 -5.09
C LYS A 44 -28.49 -12.93 -4.77
N PRO A 45 -28.08 -12.03 -5.69
CA PRO A 45 -27.00 -11.09 -5.43
C PRO A 45 -27.37 -10.13 -4.29
N PHE A 46 -26.41 -9.85 -3.40
CA PHE A 46 -26.65 -8.95 -2.28
C PHE A 46 -26.68 -7.48 -2.71
N GLU A 47 -27.61 -6.69 -2.17
CA GLU A 47 -27.69 -5.24 -2.37
C GLU A 47 -26.78 -4.48 -1.39
N LEU A 48 -25.47 -4.49 -1.65
CA LEU A 48 -24.47 -3.91 -0.75
C LEU A 48 -24.16 -2.42 -1.02
N LYS A 49 -25.04 -1.67 -1.71
CA LYS A 49 -24.74 -0.30 -2.18
C LYS A 49 -24.25 0.64 -1.08
N LYS A 50 -24.89 0.62 0.10
CA LYS A 50 -24.46 1.45 1.25
C LYS A 50 -23.10 1.01 1.80
N VAL A 51 -22.87 -0.30 1.91
CA VAL A 51 -21.59 -0.86 2.36
C VAL A 51 -20.47 -0.45 1.41
N LEU A 52 -20.68 -0.55 0.10
CA LEU A 52 -19.70 -0.14 -0.90
C LEU A 52 -19.44 1.38 -0.85
N LEU A 53 -20.46 2.20 -0.59
CA LEU A 53 -20.26 3.64 -0.42
C LEU A 53 -19.34 3.95 0.75
N TYR A 54 -19.60 3.37 1.93
CA TYR A 54 -18.75 3.55 3.11
C TYR A 54 -17.36 2.97 2.91
N TYR A 55 -17.25 1.81 2.28
CA TYR A 55 -15.96 1.19 1.95
C TYR A 55 -15.14 2.05 0.99
N ASN A 56 -15.73 2.54 -0.10
CA ASN A 56 -15.04 3.41 -1.06
C ASN A 56 -14.63 4.73 -0.40
N LEU A 57 -15.48 5.30 0.47
CA LEU A 57 -15.13 6.50 1.25
C LEU A 57 -13.95 6.24 2.19
N PHE A 58 -13.97 5.11 2.90
CA PHE A 58 -12.86 4.68 3.74
C PHE A 58 -11.59 4.51 2.92
N GLN A 59 -11.65 3.87 1.76
CA GLN A 59 -10.51 3.65 0.89
C GLN A 59 -9.92 4.96 0.37
N VAL A 60 -10.77 5.93 0.00
CA VAL A 60 -10.31 7.28 -0.40
C VAL A 60 -9.65 7.99 0.78
N ALA A 61 -10.27 7.99 1.96
CA ALA A 61 -9.71 8.63 3.14
C ALA A 61 -8.37 8.00 3.56
N PHE A 62 -8.30 6.67 3.58
CA PHE A 62 -7.10 5.92 3.93
C PHE A 62 -5.97 6.11 2.91
N SER A 63 -6.28 6.07 1.61
CA SER A 63 -5.30 6.33 0.55
C SER A 63 -4.79 7.77 0.58
N THR A 64 -5.67 8.71 0.90
CA THR A 64 -5.34 10.13 1.06
C THR A 64 -4.42 10.34 2.26
N TRP A 65 -4.74 9.75 3.41
CA TRP A 65 -3.88 9.77 4.60
C TRP A 65 -2.49 9.16 4.31
N LEU A 66 -2.45 8.01 3.64
CA LEU A 66 -1.20 7.37 3.25
C LEU A 66 -0.37 8.23 2.30
N PHE A 67 -1.03 8.90 1.34
CA PHE A 67 -0.37 9.86 0.45
C PHE A 67 0.21 11.05 1.23
N TYR A 68 -0.52 11.58 2.21
CA TYR A 68 -0.02 12.63 3.08
C TYR A 68 1.20 12.18 3.90
N GLU A 69 1.17 10.99 4.52
CA GLU A 69 2.32 10.47 5.28
C GLU A 69 3.57 10.28 4.42
N VAL A 70 3.40 9.77 3.20
CA VAL A 70 4.52 9.60 2.25
C VAL A 70 5.04 10.95 1.78
N CYS A 71 4.16 11.90 1.45
CA CYS A 71 4.53 13.24 0.99
C CYS A 71 5.20 14.07 2.10
N GLU A 72 4.68 14.00 3.32
CA GLU A 72 5.25 14.69 4.48
C GLU A 72 6.61 14.11 4.86
N THR A 73 6.76 12.79 4.81
CA THR A 73 8.07 12.16 5.06
C THR A 73 9.07 12.49 3.95
N PHE A 74 8.62 12.57 2.69
CA PHE A 74 9.46 13.03 1.58
C PHE A 74 9.88 14.50 1.75
N SER A 75 8.94 15.36 2.15
CA SER A 75 9.18 16.77 2.44
C SER A 75 10.21 16.92 3.56
N ASN A 76 10.07 16.21 4.68
CA ASN A 76 11.01 16.20 5.80
C ASN A 76 12.39 15.62 5.44
N ALA A 77 12.45 14.58 4.60
CA ALA A 77 13.72 13.99 4.14
C ALA A 77 14.50 14.97 3.23
N VAL A 78 13.79 15.70 2.36
CA VAL A 78 14.35 16.79 1.55
C VAL A 78 14.74 17.99 2.42
N GLU A 79 13.99 18.28 3.48
CA GLU A 79 14.25 19.38 4.43
C GLU A 79 15.55 19.19 5.23
N SER A 80 16.02 17.95 5.42
CA SER A 80 17.36 17.70 5.98
C SER A 80 18.50 18.27 5.12
N LYS A 81 18.25 18.55 3.83
CA LYS A 81 19.17 19.28 2.93
C LYS A 81 18.81 20.75 2.74
N LEU A 82 17.67 21.24 3.24
CA LEU A 82 17.23 22.61 3.00
C LEU A 82 16.46 23.16 4.21
N ARG A 83 17.21 23.60 5.22
CA ARG A 83 16.75 24.31 6.43
C ARG A 83 16.26 25.75 6.12
N CYS A 84 15.56 25.98 5.01
CA CYS A 84 15.21 27.32 4.55
C CYS A 84 13.78 27.36 3.97
N TYR A 85 12.89 28.03 4.71
CA TYR A 85 11.59 28.61 4.32
C TYR A 85 10.29 27.77 4.44
N ALA A 86 9.76 27.77 5.66
CA ALA A 86 8.40 28.22 5.98
C ALA A 86 7.18 27.42 5.47
N HIS A 87 6.89 26.33 6.19
CA HIS A 87 5.60 25.97 6.79
C HIS A 87 4.32 26.78 6.41
N CYS A 88 3.29 26.07 5.93
CA CYS A 88 1.97 25.95 6.60
C CYS A 88 0.67 26.24 5.81
N ILE A 89 0.67 26.75 4.56
CA ILE A 89 -0.62 26.92 3.80
C ILE A 89 -0.65 26.22 2.43
N ILE A 90 0.48 25.67 1.99
CA ILE A 90 0.71 25.25 0.59
C ILE A 90 0.26 23.80 0.29
N CYS A 91 -0.06 22.98 1.29
CA CYS A 91 -0.23 21.52 1.10
C CYS A 91 -1.50 21.09 0.33
N SER A 92 -2.55 21.93 0.26
CA SER A 92 -3.76 21.64 -0.54
C SER A 92 -3.63 22.08 -2.01
N VAL A 93 -2.75 23.04 -2.32
CA VAL A 93 -2.50 23.51 -3.69
C VAL A 93 -1.32 22.78 -4.35
N GLN A 94 -0.36 22.29 -3.55
CA GLN A 94 0.83 21.61 -4.08
C GLN A 94 0.52 20.22 -4.69
N SER A 95 -0.60 19.58 -4.41
CA SER A 95 -0.88 18.25 -5.00
C SER A 95 -1.12 18.32 -6.52
N LEU A 96 -1.58 19.45 -7.04
CA LEU A 96 -1.73 19.69 -8.49
C LEU A 96 -0.42 20.16 -9.14
N ALA A 97 0.46 20.84 -8.39
CA ALA A 97 1.78 21.26 -8.88
C ALA A 97 2.88 20.19 -8.70
N SER A 98 2.71 19.22 -7.79
CA SER A 98 3.72 18.18 -7.49
C SER A 98 3.80 17.08 -8.54
N GLY A 99 2.88 17.02 -9.50
CA GLY A 99 3.04 16.15 -10.67
C GLY A 99 4.06 16.68 -11.68
N TRP A 100 4.22 18.01 -11.79
CA TRP A 100 4.87 18.65 -12.95
C TRP A 100 5.69 19.92 -12.60
N GLY A 101 5.99 20.17 -11.33
CA GLY A 101 6.67 21.38 -10.86
C GLY A 101 7.91 21.10 -10.02
N GLY A 102 9.02 20.74 -10.69
CA GLY A 102 10.41 21.15 -10.41
C GLY A 102 11.11 20.99 -9.05
N TYR A 103 10.44 20.73 -7.92
CA TYR A 103 11.06 20.83 -6.59
C TYR A 103 11.44 19.49 -5.94
N TYR A 104 11.24 18.38 -6.63
CA TYR A 104 11.58 17.04 -6.14
C TYR A 104 12.92 16.59 -6.75
N SER A 105 13.90 16.22 -5.92
CA SER A 105 15.09 15.53 -6.41
C SER A 105 14.72 14.07 -6.73
N LEU A 106 14.39 13.79 -8.00
CA LEU A 106 14.06 12.45 -8.51
C LEU A 106 15.28 11.51 -8.59
N ARG A 107 16.31 11.73 -7.75
CA ARG A 107 17.55 10.94 -7.76
C ARG A 107 17.50 9.83 -6.72
N CYS A 108 18.19 8.73 -7.01
CA CYS A 108 18.36 7.58 -6.12
C CYS A 108 18.96 8.05 -4.77
N GLN A 109 18.16 8.05 -3.71
CA GLN A 109 18.65 8.25 -2.35
C GLN A 109 18.83 6.88 -1.68
N PRO A 110 19.99 6.62 -1.04
CA PRO A 110 20.21 5.38 -0.32
C PRO A 110 19.24 5.26 0.85
N VAL A 111 18.86 4.03 1.18
CA VAL A 111 18.00 3.75 2.34
C VAL A 111 18.74 4.13 3.61
N ASP A 112 18.12 4.94 4.44
CA ASP A 112 18.60 5.22 5.79
C ASP A 112 18.13 4.12 6.76
N TYR A 113 19.06 3.23 7.14
CA TYR A 113 18.82 2.15 8.10
C TYR A 113 18.98 2.59 9.57
N SER A 114 19.24 3.88 9.83
CA SER A 114 19.33 4.40 11.20
C SER A 114 17.97 4.44 11.92
N ASN A 115 17.99 4.58 13.24
CA ASN A 115 16.78 4.76 14.06
C ASN A 115 16.32 6.22 14.14
N ASN A 116 16.61 7.02 13.09
CA ASN A 116 16.15 8.40 13.00
C ASN A 116 14.61 8.44 12.96
N PRO A 117 13.96 9.44 13.59
CA PRO A 117 12.50 9.54 13.61
C PRO A 117 11.90 9.64 12.20
N ILE A 118 12.61 10.27 11.25
CA ILE A 118 12.20 10.38 9.84
C ILE A 118 12.28 9.02 9.13
N ALA A 119 13.36 8.26 9.36
CA ALA A 119 13.55 6.93 8.77
C ALA A 119 12.53 5.91 9.30
N LEU A 120 12.22 5.99 10.60
CA LEU A 120 11.15 5.19 11.22
C LEU A 120 9.78 5.56 10.66
N ARG A 121 9.47 6.85 10.48
CA ARG A 121 8.22 7.31 9.86
C ARG A 121 8.06 6.79 8.44
N MET A 122 9.12 6.83 7.62
CA MET A 122 9.13 6.24 6.27
C MET A 122 8.85 4.73 6.30
N THR A 123 9.51 4.03 7.22
CA THR A 123 9.32 2.58 7.40
C THR A 123 7.88 2.25 7.82
N HIS A 124 7.29 3.03 8.72
CA HIS A 124 5.88 2.93 9.10
C HIS A 124 4.94 3.21 7.93
N GLY A 125 5.21 4.23 7.10
CA GLY A 125 4.45 4.50 5.88
C GLY A 125 4.48 3.34 4.89
N CYS A 126 5.65 2.72 4.69
CA CYS A 126 5.79 1.52 3.86
C CYS A 126 5.00 0.32 4.42
N TRP A 127 4.97 0.14 5.75
CA TRP A 127 4.18 -0.91 6.40
C TRP A 127 2.67 -0.66 6.30
N TRP A 128 2.21 0.59 6.44
CA TRP A 128 0.81 0.94 6.21
C TRP A 128 0.39 0.79 4.74
N TYR A 129 1.29 1.08 3.80
CA TYR A 129 1.07 0.77 2.38
C TYR A 129 0.97 -0.73 2.13
N TYR A 130 1.81 -1.55 2.76
CA TYR A 130 1.64 -3.00 2.74
C TYR A 130 0.26 -3.43 3.27
N PHE A 131 -0.18 -2.88 4.41
CA PHE A 131 -1.49 -3.21 4.97
C PHE A 131 -2.64 -2.78 4.05
N SER A 132 -2.50 -1.65 3.34
CA SER A 132 -3.47 -1.17 2.36
C SER A 132 -3.78 -2.21 1.28
N LYS A 133 -2.80 -3.03 0.88
CA LYS A 133 -2.98 -4.06 -0.14
C LYS A 133 -3.91 -5.19 0.30
N PHE A 134 -4.05 -5.43 1.60
CA PHE A 134 -5.06 -6.36 2.11
C PHE A 134 -6.45 -5.76 2.11
N THR A 135 -6.58 -4.43 2.26
CA THR A 135 -7.89 -3.78 2.20
C THR A 135 -8.51 -3.90 0.81
N GLU A 136 -7.69 -3.89 -0.26
CA GLU A 136 -8.12 -4.12 -1.64
C GLU A 136 -8.70 -5.54 -1.88
N PHE A 137 -8.48 -6.50 -0.98
CA PHE A 137 -9.11 -7.82 -1.08
C PHE A 137 -10.62 -7.77 -0.87
N PHE A 138 -11.12 -6.78 -0.13
CA PHE A 138 -12.55 -6.66 0.11
C PHE A 138 -13.31 -6.24 -1.17
N ASP A 139 -12.67 -5.54 -2.10
CA ASP A 139 -13.27 -5.18 -3.39
C ASP A 139 -13.78 -6.40 -4.17
N THR A 140 -12.93 -7.43 -4.32
CA THR A 140 -13.34 -8.66 -5.00
C THR A 140 -14.36 -9.45 -4.21
N ILE A 141 -14.26 -9.48 -2.88
CA ILE A 141 -15.27 -10.14 -2.04
C ILE A 141 -16.64 -9.50 -2.32
N PHE A 142 -16.71 -8.17 -2.39
CA PHE A 142 -17.94 -7.48 -2.74
C PHE A 142 -18.41 -7.76 -4.17
N PHE A 143 -17.50 -7.88 -5.15
CA PHE A 143 -17.87 -8.27 -6.52
C PHE A 143 -18.45 -9.68 -6.58
N VAL A 144 -17.88 -10.63 -5.83
CA VAL A 144 -18.39 -12.01 -5.74
C VAL A 144 -19.78 -12.04 -5.12
N LEU A 145 -19.97 -11.36 -3.98
CA LEU A 145 -21.26 -11.29 -3.28
C LEU A 145 -22.35 -10.59 -4.11
N ARG A 146 -21.98 -9.70 -5.03
CA ARG A 146 -22.90 -9.03 -5.96
C ARG A 146 -23.11 -9.79 -7.28
N LYS A 147 -22.49 -10.97 -7.44
CA LYS A 147 -22.46 -11.75 -8.70
C LYS A 147 -21.95 -10.93 -9.90
N LYS A 148 -21.02 -10.00 -9.68
CA LYS A 148 -20.41 -9.16 -10.74
C LYS A 148 -19.13 -9.80 -11.28
N ASN A 149 -19.22 -11.06 -11.72
CA ASN A 149 -18.07 -11.85 -12.17
C ASN A 149 -17.33 -11.24 -13.37
N ASN A 150 -17.99 -10.41 -14.18
CA ASN A 150 -17.35 -9.68 -15.29
C ASN A 150 -16.27 -8.70 -14.82
N GLN A 151 -16.34 -8.22 -13.58
CA GLN A 151 -15.33 -7.33 -13.00
C GLN A 151 -14.13 -8.12 -12.45
N ILE A 152 -14.30 -9.42 -12.17
CA ILE A 152 -13.27 -10.29 -11.59
C ILE A 152 -12.48 -11.00 -12.69
N THR A 153 -11.69 -10.22 -13.42
CA THR A 153 -10.82 -10.76 -14.48
C THR A 153 -9.68 -11.59 -13.89
N ARG A 154 -9.02 -12.43 -14.72
CA ARG A 154 -7.81 -13.15 -14.29
C ARG A 154 -6.71 -12.18 -13.87
N LEU A 155 -6.53 -11.11 -14.64
CA LEU A 155 -5.53 -10.08 -14.36
C LEU A 155 -5.78 -9.41 -13.01
N HIS A 156 -7.03 -9.05 -12.71
CA HIS A 156 -7.39 -8.43 -11.45
C HIS A 156 -7.02 -9.32 -10.24
N VAL A 157 -7.35 -10.61 -10.29
CA VAL A 157 -7.03 -11.54 -9.19
C VAL A 157 -5.53 -11.80 -9.06
N ILE A 158 -4.80 -11.94 -10.17
CA ILE A 158 -3.33 -12.10 -10.15
C ILE A 158 -2.66 -10.85 -9.60
N HIS A 159 -3.08 -9.67 -10.08
CA HIS A 159 -2.57 -8.39 -9.61
C HIS A 159 -2.78 -8.26 -8.10
N HIS A 160 -4.02 -8.33 -7.60
CA HIS A 160 -4.25 -8.20 -6.17
C HIS A 160 -3.57 -9.31 -5.36
N GLY A 161 -3.51 -10.56 -5.85
CA GLY A 161 -2.82 -11.64 -5.14
C GLY A 161 -1.30 -11.45 -4.99
N VAL A 162 -0.64 -10.89 -6.02
CA VAL A 162 0.82 -10.70 -6.04
C VAL A 162 1.27 -9.41 -5.34
N MET A 163 0.47 -8.35 -5.37
CA MET A 163 0.86 -7.03 -4.85
C MET A 163 1.25 -7.03 -3.35
N PRO A 164 0.52 -7.68 -2.41
CA PRO A 164 0.96 -7.74 -1.01
C PRO A 164 2.29 -8.47 -0.82
N ILE A 165 2.56 -9.50 -1.64
CA ILE A 165 3.81 -10.27 -1.58
C ILE A 165 4.98 -9.40 -2.07
N SER A 166 4.83 -8.70 -3.19
CA SER A 166 5.88 -7.82 -3.70
C SER A 166 6.20 -6.68 -2.72
N VAL A 167 5.18 -6.08 -2.12
CA VAL A 167 5.36 -5.01 -1.13
C VAL A 167 5.98 -5.53 0.17
N TRP A 168 5.66 -6.77 0.60
CA TRP A 168 6.29 -7.39 1.77
C TRP A 168 7.82 -7.44 1.65
N PHE A 169 8.35 -7.85 0.48
CA PHE A 169 9.79 -7.81 0.23
C PHE A 169 10.35 -6.38 0.28
N GLY A 170 9.62 -5.40 -0.24
CA GLY A 170 9.98 -3.98 -0.16
C GLY A 170 10.14 -3.49 1.28
N VAL A 171 9.16 -3.78 2.15
CA VAL A 171 9.19 -3.39 3.58
C VAL A 171 10.30 -4.13 4.34
N LYS A 172 10.52 -5.40 4.04
CA LYS A 172 11.45 -6.27 4.78
C LYS A 172 12.93 -5.97 4.49
N PHE A 173 13.25 -5.62 3.24
CA PHE A 173 14.64 -5.49 2.79
C PHE A 173 15.05 -4.07 2.44
N THR A 174 14.10 -3.24 1.98
CA THR A 174 14.41 -1.89 1.49
C THR A 174 13.31 -0.88 1.84
N PRO A 175 12.92 -0.73 3.12
CA PRO A 175 11.88 0.20 3.52
C PRO A 175 12.35 1.63 3.21
N GLY A 176 11.60 2.35 2.37
CA GLY A 176 11.95 3.72 1.96
C GLY A 176 12.95 3.85 0.81
N LYS A 177 13.31 2.77 0.10
CA LYS A 177 14.12 2.89 -1.13
C LYS A 177 13.28 3.48 -2.26
N TYR A 178 13.62 4.68 -2.69
CA TYR A 178 13.05 5.28 -3.90
C TYR A 178 13.70 4.65 -5.14
N ILE A 179 12.93 3.97 -5.99
CA ILE A 179 13.37 3.52 -7.32
C ILE A 179 12.52 4.26 -8.33
N LEU A 180 13.03 5.34 -8.93
CA LEU A 180 12.62 5.80 -10.24
C LEU A 180 13.82 6.44 -10.95
N LEU A 181 14.15 5.89 -12.13
CA LEU A 181 15.19 6.27 -13.09
C LEU A 181 16.63 5.86 -12.75
N HIS A 182 17.05 4.78 -13.42
CA HIS A 182 18.45 4.42 -13.67
C HIS A 182 18.77 4.89 -15.09
N SER A 183 19.56 5.96 -15.24
CA SER A 183 20.49 6.24 -16.35
C SER A 183 21.18 7.58 -16.08
#